data_AF-A0A7C5P4I1-F1
#
_entry.id   AF-A0A7C5P4I1-F1
#
_cell.length_a   1.000
_cell.length_b   1.000
_cell.length_c   1.000
_cell.angle_alpha   90.00
_cell.angle_beta   90.00
_cell.angle_gamma   90.00
#
_symmetry.space_group_name_H-M   'P 1'
#
loop_
_entity.id
_entity.type
_entity.pdbx_description
1 polymer ?
#
loop_
_entity_poly.entity_id
_entity_poly.type
_entity_poly.pdbx_seq_one_letter_code
_entity_poly.pdbx_strand_id
1 'polypeptide(L)'
;MACGMDPQPISQTQLWRHPPAHSGNGSRKRLGGGVLARKVKVSVLIEQKDLERLEDLSRETGKSISSLVRAAVREFLERKLAAERGERA
;
A
#
# COMPACT_ATOMS: atom_id res chain seq x y z
N MET A 1 16.84 -14.70 -73.84
CA MET A 1 17.95 -14.45 -72.91
C MET A 1 17.45 -14.60 -71.48
N ALA A 2 18.33 -15.04 -70.59
CA ALA A 2 18.09 -15.88 -69.42
C ALA A 2 17.42 -15.23 -68.19
N CYS A 3 16.66 -16.08 -67.48
CA CYS A 3 16.64 -16.33 -66.03
C CYS A 3 16.69 -15.17 -65.02
N GLY A 4 15.79 -15.17 -64.02
CA GLY A 4 16.08 -14.51 -62.75
C GLY A 4 14.94 -14.33 -61.74
N MET A 5 14.46 -15.43 -61.16
CA MET A 5 13.94 -15.54 -59.76
C MET A 5 12.59 -14.87 -59.38
N ASP A 6 11.56 -15.71 -59.27
CA ASP A 6 10.59 -15.70 -58.15
C ASP A 6 11.29 -16.31 -56.91
N PRO A 7 10.96 -15.91 -55.65
CA PRO A 7 9.82 -16.56 -55.00
C PRO A 7 8.98 -15.66 -54.08
N GLN A 8 7.66 -15.73 -54.30
CA GLN A 8 6.58 -16.11 -53.39
C GLN A 8 6.40 -15.43 -51.99
N PRO A 9 5.13 -15.20 -51.59
CA PRO A 9 4.72 -14.37 -50.46
C PRO A 9 4.81 -15.08 -49.11
N ILE A 10 5.30 -14.40 -48.07
CA ILE A 10 5.27 -14.92 -46.70
C ILE A 10 3.89 -14.61 -46.11
N SER A 11 3.08 -15.63 -45.90
CA SER A 11 1.87 -15.57 -45.06
C SER A 11 1.75 -16.86 -44.26
N GLN A 12 1.32 -16.72 -43.00
CA GLN A 12 1.17 -17.77 -41.96
C GLN A 12 2.50 -18.39 -41.53
N THR A 13 2.90 -18.40 -40.25
CA THR A 13 2.21 -19.17 -39.21
C THR A 13 2.86 -18.87 -37.85
N GLN A 14 2.00 -18.79 -36.84
CA GLN A 14 2.25 -19.00 -35.42
C GLN A 14 3.57 -19.72 -35.04
N LEU A 15 4.51 -18.98 -34.47
CA LEU A 15 5.47 -19.38 -33.43
C LEU A 15 5.74 -18.04 -32.73
N TRP A 16 5.34 -17.80 -31.48
CA TRP A 16 6.02 -18.26 -30.29
C TRP A 16 5.02 -18.37 -29.14
N ARG A 17 4.92 -19.58 -28.60
CA ARG A 17 4.21 -19.90 -27.37
C ARG A 17 5.12 -19.64 -26.16
N HIS A 18 4.49 -19.22 -25.06
CA HIS A 18 4.92 -19.29 -23.65
C HIS A 18 5.93 -18.25 -23.10
N PRO A 19 5.56 -17.47 -22.06
CA PRO A 19 6.53 -16.79 -21.19
C PRO A 19 7.22 -17.79 -20.25
N PRO A 20 8.48 -17.54 -19.85
CA PRO A 20 9.29 -18.47 -19.06
C PRO A 20 8.77 -18.62 -17.62
N ALA A 21 8.68 -19.87 -17.17
CA ALA A 21 8.42 -20.26 -15.79
C ALA A 21 9.52 -19.70 -14.86
N HIS A 22 9.21 -18.63 -14.13
CA HIS A 22 10.02 -18.19 -13.00
C HIS A 22 9.69 -19.07 -11.78
N SER A 23 10.53 -20.08 -11.59
CA SER A 23 10.71 -20.78 -10.31
C SER A 23 11.29 -19.80 -9.29
N GLY A 24 10.41 -19.00 -8.68
CA GLY A 24 10.70 -18.12 -7.56
C GLY A 24 10.34 -18.82 -6.26
N ASN A 25 11.35 -19.35 -5.60
CA ASN A 25 11.34 -19.90 -4.25
C ASN A 25 10.37 -19.15 -3.32
N GLY A 26 9.23 -19.78 -3.02
CA GLY A 26 8.21 -19.27 -2.12
C GLY A 26 8.72 -19.27 -0.68
N SER A 27 9.52 -18.27 -0.33
CA SER A 27 9.73 -17.86 1.06
C SER A 27 8.40 -17.38 1.62
N ARG A 28 7.61 -18.35 2.10
CA ARG A 28 6.40 -18.16 2.88
C ARG A 28 6.81 -17.52 4.21
N LYS A 29 7.01 -16.19 4.20
CA LYS A 29 7.17 -15.42 5.43
C LYS A 29 5.92 -15.67 6.26
N ARG A 30 6.11 -16.33 7.41
CA ARG A 30 5.08 -16.48 8.44
C ARG A 30 4.57 -15.08 8.75
N LEU A 31 3.35 -14.77 8.31
CA LEU A 31 2.63 -13.61 8.83
C LEU A 31 2.32 -13.96 10.28
N GLY A 32 3.14 -13.42 11.20
CA GLY A 32 2.82 -13.40 12.62
C GLY A 32 1.42 -12.83 12.82
N GLY A 33 0.70 -13.36 13.81
CA GLY A 33 -0.71 -13.09 14.08
C GLY A 33 -1.08 -11.63 13.88
N GLY A 34 -1.73 -11.34 12.75
CA GLY A 34 -2.23 -10.01 12.46
C GLY A 34 -3.36 -9.71 13.44
N VAL A 35 -3.17 -8.70 14.29
CA VAL A 35 -4.26 -8.08 15.05
C VAL A 35 -5.37 -7.74 14.05
N LEU A 36 -6.58 -8.26 14.27
CA LEU A 36 -7.74 -8.01 13.41
C LEU A 36 -8.12 -6.53 13.48
N ALA A 37 -7.49 -5.70 12.66
CA ALA A 37 -7.80 -4.28 12.55
C ALA A 37 -9.00 -4.09 11.61
N ARG A 38 -10.13 -3.65 12.14
CA ARG A 38 -11.29 -3.25 11.33
C ARG A 38 -11.12 -1.79 10.89
N LYS A 39 -11.32 -1.52 9.60
CA LYS A 39 -11.29 -0.16 9.06
C LYS A 39 -12.67 0.50 9.25
N VAL A 40 -12.68 1.67 9.87
CA VAL A 40 -13.87 2.52 10.03
C VAL A 40 -13.61 3.85 9.34
N LYS A 41 -14.59 4.38 8.59
CA LYS A 41 -14.53 5.72 8.02
C LYS A 41 -15.34 6.65 8.93
N VAL A 42 -14.69 7.70 9.43
CA VAL A 42 -15.31 8.70 10.30
C VAL A 42 -15.17 10.08 9.69
N SER A 43 -16.17 10.93 9.92
CA SER A 43 -16.14 12.36 9.61
C SER A 43 -16.20 13.11 10.93
N VAL A 44 -15.37 14.14 11.08
CA VAL A 44 -15.27 14.93 12.32
C VAL A 44 -15.28 16.42 11.98
N LEU A 45 -15.83 17.22 12.89
CA LEU A 45 -15.70 18.68 12.84
C LEU A 45 -14.53 19.07 13.75
N ILE A 46 -13.62 19.87 13.23
CA ILE A 46 -12.48 20.43 13.96
C ILE A 46 -12.37 21.92 13.62
N GLU A 47 -11.69 22.69 14.46
CA GLU A 47 -11.45 24.10 14.17
C GLU A 47 -10.59 24.25 12.92
N GLN A 48 -10.83 25.32 12.15
CA GLN A 48 -10.12 25.55 10.90
C GLN A 48 -8.60 25.66 11.11
N LYS A 49 -8.16 26.33 12.18
CA LYS A 49 -6.74 26.46 12.54
C LYS A 49 -6.06 25.11 12.79
N ASP A 50 -6.80 24.15 13.35
CA ASP A 50 -6.28 22.81 13.62
C ASP A 50 -6.17 22.00 12.33
N LEU A 51 -7.13 22.16 11.41
CA LEU A 51 -7.06 21.55 10.08
C LEU A 51 -5.85 22.08 9.30
N GLU A 52 -5.64 23.40 9.27
CA GLU A 52 -4.49 24.02 8.61
C GLU A 52 -3.18 23.47 9.15
N ARG A 53 -3.06 23.36 10.48
CA ARG A 53 -1.87 22.76 11.11
C ARG A 53 -1.68 21.29 10.74
N LEU A 54 -2.77 20.54 10.61
CA LEU A 54 -2.74 19.13 10.23
C LEU A 54 -2.32 18.94 8.76
N GLU A 55 -2.73 19.86 7.89
CA GLU A 55 -2.32 19.92 6.48
C GLU A 55 -0.83 20.27 6.34
N ASP A 56 -0.34 21.23 7.11
CA ASP A 56 1.10 21.54 7.17
C ASP A 56 1.92 20.31 7.55
N LEU A 57 1.53 19.63 8.64
CA LEU A 57 2.20 18.40 9.09
C LEU A 57 2.10 17.29 8.04
N SER A 58 1.00 17.22 7.29
CA SER A 58 0.83 16.28 6.19
C SER A 58 1.85 16.54 5.07
N ARG A 59 2.05 17.81 4.72
CA ARG A 59 3.04 18.24 3.72
C ARG A 59 4.48 18.00 4.20
N GLU A 60 4.79 18.37 5.44
CA GLU A 60 6.13 18.22 6.03
C GLU A 60 6.57 16.75 6.16
N THR A 61 5.65 15.87 6.59
CA THR A 61 5.97 14.46 6.87
C THR A 61 5.71 13.51 5.69
N GLY A 62 5.02 13.99 4.64
CA GLY A 62 4.53 13.17 3.53
C GLY A 62 3.45 12.15 3.93
N LYS A 63 2.88 12.25 5.13
CA LYS A 63 1.85 11.32 5.64
C LYS A 63 0.46 11.87 5.37
N SER A 64 -0.48 11.01 5.02
CA SER A 64 -1.89 11.41 4.93
C SER A 64 -2.45 11.87 6.28
N ILE A 65 -3.37 12.82 6.24
CA ILE A 65 -4.12 13.29 7.43
C ILE A 65 -4.69 12.12 8.23
N SER A 66 -5.35 11.15 7.59
CA SER A 66 -5.89 9.99 8.31
C SER A 66 -4.81 9.16 9.02
N SER A 67 -3.57 9.13 8.50
CA SER A 67 -2.44 8.47 9.15
C SER A 67 -2.00 9.23 10.40
N LEU A 68 -1.90 10.56 10.30
CA LEU A 68 -1.56 11.44 11.42
C LEU A 68 -2.60 11.34 12.54
N VAL A 69 -3.89 11.40 12.19
CA VAL A 69 -4.98 11.23 13.16
C VAL A 69 -4.92 9.86 13.83
N ARG A 70 -4.68 8.78 13.09
CA ARG A 70 -4.52 7.43 13.69
C ARG A 70 -3.33 7.35 14.65
N ALA A 71 -2.22 8.02 14.34
CA ALA A 71 -1.06 8.07 15.22
C ALA A 71 -1.38 8.83 16.52
N ALA A 72 -2.00 10.00 16.40
CA ALA A 72 -2.43 10.80 17.56
C ALA A 72 -3.42 10.03 18.45
N VAL A 73 -4.41 9.36 17.85
CA VAL A 73 -5.37 8.52 18.60
C VAL A 73 -4.67 7.38 19.32
N ARG A 74 -3.70 6.70 18.67
CA ARG A 74 -2.93 5.63 19.31
C ARG A 74 -2.16 6.15 20.52
N GLU A 75 -1.41 7.24 20.35
CA GLU A 75 -0.62 7.86 21.41
C GLU A 75 -1.49 8.29 22.59
N PHE A 76 -2.66 8.86 22.31
CA PHE A 76 -3.64 9.21 23.33
C PHE A 76 -4.14 7.99 24.11
N LEU A 77 -4.52 6.91 23.42
CA LEU A 77 -5.00 5.68 24.05
C LEU A 77 -3.92 5.01 24.90
N GLU A 78 -2.68 4.96 24.42
CA GLU A 78 -1.54 4.41 25.17
C GLU A 78 -1.29 5.20 26.47
N ARG A 79 -1.34 6.54 26.41
CA ARG A 79 -1.21 7.41 27.59
C ARG A 79 -2.34 7.20 28.59
N LYS A 80 -3.58 7.06 28.12
CA LYS A 80 -4.74 6.80 28.99
C LYS A 80 -4.64 5.44 29.69
N LEU A 81 -4.29 4.38 28.96
CA LEU A 81 -4.10 3.04 29.54
C LEU A 81 -2.97 2.99 30.56
N ALA A 82 -1.90 3.77 30.36
CA ALA A 82 -0.80 3.87 31.32
C ALA A 82 -1.25 4.55 32.63
N ALA A 83 -2.01 5.65 32.53
CA ALA A 83 -2.54 6.36 33.69
C ALA A 83 -3.47 5.48 34.54
N GLU A 84 -4.40 4.75 33.90
CA GLU A 84 -5.34 3.86 34.60
C GLU A 84 -4.65 2.67 35.31
N ARG A 85 -3.47 2.24 34.84
CA ARG A 85 -2.67 1.21 35.54
C ARG A 85 -1.95 1.78 36.76
N GLY A 86 -1.55 3.05 36.72
CA GLY A 86 -0.93 3.73 37.85
C GLY A 86 -1.90 4.03 38.98
N GLU A 87 -3.18 4.27 38.66
CA GLU A 87 -4.24 4.52 39.66
C GLU A 87 -4.78 3.24 40.34
N ARG A 88 -4.40 2.05 39.85
CA ARG A 88 -4.83 0.74 40.37
C ARG A 88 -3.73 -0.01 41.15
N ALA A 89 -2.54 0.58 41.31
CA ALA A 89 -1.42 0.04 42.09
C ALA A 89 -1.33 0.72 43.45
#